data_AF-A0A853GX03-F1
#
_entry.id   AF-A0A853GX03-F1
#
_cell.length_a   1.000
_cell.length_b   1.000
_cell.length_c   1.000
_cell.angle_alpha   90.00
_cell.angle_beta   90.00
_cell.angle_gamma   90.00
#
_symmetry.space_group_name_H-M   'P 1'
#
loop_
_entity.id
_entity.type
_entity.pdbx_description
1 polymer ?
#
loop_
_entity_poly.entity_id
_entity_poly.type
_entity_poly.pdbx_seq_one_letter_code
_entity_poly.pdbx_strand_id
1 'polypeptide(L)'
;MTRTHTCAVALAFTTMFAGQAMAATTDAPVTREQVKAELAEAIRTGNVSYGESGLKLNEQFPNNYITQQVVATKSREQVNAELAEAVRTGNVSSGESGLKLNEQFPQNYPAQHQMANKSREQVKAELAEAISTGKVYAYIEA
;
A
#
# COMPACT_ATOMS: atom_id res chain seq x y z
N MET A 1 73.75 26.19 -26.02
CA MET A 1 72.82 26.08 -27.15
C MET A 1 71.57 25.36 -26.65
N THR A 2 70.45 26.08 -26.68
CA THR A 2 69.10 25.68 -26.27
C THR A 2 68.56 24.50 -27.08
N ARG A 3 67.82 23.57 -26.46
CA ARG A 3 66.40 23.30 -26.77
C ARG A 3 65.82 22.12 -25.99
N THR A 4 64.81 22.47 -25.22
CA THR A 4 63.74 21.65 -24.65
C THR A 4 63.00 20.86 -25.73
N HIS A 5 62.83 19.55 -25.52
CA HIS A 5 61.90 18.71 -26.28
C HIS A 5 60.91 18.03 -25.33
N THR A 6 59.86 18.76 -24.99
CA THR A 6 58.61 18.21 -24.45
C THR A 6 57.88 17.50 -25.59
N CYS A 7 57.99 16.17 -25.65
CA CYS A 7 57.17 15.35 -26.55
C CYS A 7 55.83 15.05 -25.88
N ALA A 8 54.77 15.52 -26.51
CA ALA A 8 53.38 15.35 -26.15
C ALA A 8 52.86 13.93 -26.49
N VAL A 9 51.66 13.65 -25.97
CA VAL A 9 50.69 12.59 -26.35
C VAL A 9 50.71 11.31 -25.49
N ALA A 10 49.77 11.24 -24.54
CA ALA A 10 48.82 10.12 -24.48
C ALA A 10 47.60 10.53 -23.63
N LEU A 11 46.46 10.62 -24.30
CA LEU A 11 45.12 10.73 -23.73
C LEU A 11 44.77 9.49 -22.89
N ALA A 12 44.31 9.70 -21.66
CA ALA A 12 43.45 8.72 -20.99
C ALA A 12 42.37 9.46 -20.20
N PHE A 13 41.20 9.58 -20.83
CA PHE A 13 39.95 9.96 -20.18
C PHE A 13 39.62 8.90 -19.11
N THR A 14 39.69 9.27 -17.83
CA THR A 14 39.03 8.50 -16.78
C THR A 14 37.74 9.21 -16.42
N THR A 15 36.70 8.90 -17.19
CA THR A 15 35.32 9.23 -16.91
C THR A 15 34.87 8.55 -15.61
N MET A 16 34.59 9.39 -14.61
CA MET A 16 33.29 9.48 -13.93
C MET A 16 32.63 8.14 -13.54
N PHE A 17 32.57 7.87 -12.25
CA PHE A 17 31.42 7.19 -11.64
C PHE A 17 31.06 7.90 -10.32
N ALA A 18 30.52 9.12 -10.47
CA ALA A 18 29.70 9.73 -9.43
C ALA A 18 28.35 9.02 -9.41
N GLY A 19 27.82 8.79 -8.22
CA GLY A 19 26.67 7.93 -7.97
C GLY A 19 25.40 8.32 -8.72
N GLN A 20 24.58 7.32 -9.00
CA GLN A 20 23.15 7.46 -9.26
C GLN A 20 22.44 6.29 -8.56
N ALA A 21 22.25 6.44 -7.25
CA ALA A 21 21.11 5.82 -6.60
C ALA A 21 19.92 6.74 -6.91
N MET A 22 18.93 6.25 -7.67
CA MET A 22 17.52 6.65 -7.75
C MET A 22 16.89 5.75 -8.83
N ALA A 23 16.06 4.77 -8.44
CA ALA A 23 14.59 4.87 -8.37
C ALA A 23 13.89 4.46 -9.69
N ALA A 24 13.09 3.39 -9.57
CA ALA A 24 11.86 3.11 -10.32
C ALA A 24 11.82 3.46 -11.82
N THR A 25 12.43 2.62 -12.66
CA THR A 25 11.96 2.39 -14.02
C THR A 25 11.71 0.90 -14.19
N THR A 26 10.45 0.51 -14.34
CA THR A 26 9.99 -0.89 -14.46
C THR A 26 10.33 -1.53 -15.83
N ASP A 27 11.28 -0.96 -16.57
CA ASP A 27 11.62 -1.36 -17.95
C ASP A 27 13.14 -1.41 -18.21
N ALA A 28 13.95 -1.37 -17.15
CA ALA A 28 15.37 -1.70 -17.24
C ALA A 28 15.55 -3.23 -17.12
N PRO A 29 16.36 -3.87 -17.98
CA PRO A 29 16.59 -5.31 -17.88
C PRO A 29 17.22 -5.64 -16.53
N VAL A 30 16.54 -6.45 -15.72
CA VAL A 30 17.06 -6.93 -14.43
C VAL A 30 18.41 -7.60 -14.65
N THR A 31 19.43 -7.11 -13.96
CA THR A 31 20.77 -7.68 -14.04
C THR A 31 20.84 -8.98 -13.25
N ARG A 32 21.69 -9.92 -13.66
CA ARG A 32 21.86 -11.18 -12.90
C ARG A 32 22.27 -10.95 -11.44
N GLU A 33 23.00 -9.88 -11.15
CA GLU A 33 23.38 -9.55 -9.78
C GLU A 33 22.19 -9.03 -8.96
N GLN A 34 21.28 -8.25 -9.56
CA GLN A 34 20.02 -7.87 -8.91
C GLN A 34 19.15 -9.09 -8.60
N VAL A 35 19.01 -10.03 -9.55
CA VAL A 35 18.24 -11.26 -9.35
C VAL A 35 18.83 -12.11 -8.22
N LYS A 36 20.15 -12.22 -8.14
CA LYS A 36 20.81 -12.94 -7.03
C LYS A 36 20.58 -12.26 -5.68
N ALA A 37 20.66 -10.93 -5.65
CA ALA A 37 20.42 -10.15 -4.44
C ALA A 37 18.97 -10.31 -3.95
N GLU A 38 18.00 -10.23 -4.86
CA GLU A 38 16.58 -10.43 -4.57
C GLU A 38 16.29 -11.86 -4.08
N LEU A 39 16.89 -12.88 -4.71
CA LEU A 39 16.75 -14.27 -4.27
C LEU A 39 17.34 -14.48 -2.87
N ALA A 40 18.53 -13.92 -2.60
CA ALA A 40 19.14 -13.99 -1.27
C ALA A 40 18.28 -13.31 -0.20
N GLU A 41 17.64 -12.19 -0.55
CA GLU A 41 16.70 -11.51 0.33
C GLU A 41 15.43 -12.33 0.58
N ALA A 42 14.82 -12.90 -0.46
CA ALA A 42 13.65 -13.75 -0.36
C ALA A 42 13.91 -14.97 0.55
N ILE A 43 15.08 -15.60 0.42
CA ILE A 43 15.52 -16.71 1.28
C ILE A 43 15.71 -16.23 2.73
N ARG A 44 16.43 -15.12 2.94
CA ARG A 44 16.69 -14.56 4.29
C ARG A 44 15.40 -14.19 5.03
N THR A 45 14.40 -13.68 4.30
CA THR A 45 13.11 -13.24 4.84
C THR A 45 12.05 -14.33 4.86
N GLY A 46 12.32 -15.50 4.26
CA GLY A 46 11.36 -16.58 4.12
C GLY A 46 10.21 -16.28 3.17
N ASN A 47 10.34 -15.26 2.30
CA ASN A 47 9.37 -14.92 1.25
C ASN A 47 9.51 -15.85 0.03
N VAL A 48 9.54 -17.16 0.31
CA VAL A 48 9.68 -18.23 -0.68
C VAL A 48 8.49 -19.15 -0.50
N SER A 49 7.67 -19.31 -1.54
CA SER A 49 6.59 -20.29 -1.55
C SER A 49 7.16 -21.71 -1.61
N TYR A 50 6.69 -22.59 -0.73
CA TYR A 50 7.18 -23.97 -0.65
C TYR A 50 6.01 -24.95 -0.53
N GLY A 51 6.01 -25.98 -1.38
CA GLY A 51 4.99 -27.01 -1.41
C GLY A 51 3.68 -26.58 -2.10
N GLU A 52 2.64 -27.40 -1.94
CA GLU A 52 1.33 -27.21 -2.59
C GLU A 52 0.40 -26.27 -1.83
N SER A 53 0.73 -25.90 -0.59
CA SER A 53 -0.11 -25.04 0.25
C SER A 53 -0.20 -23.59 -0.25
N GLY A 54 0.70 -23.19 -1.15
CA GLY A 54 0.86 -21.81 -1.60
C GLY A 54 1.40 -20.86 -0.53
N LEU A 55 1.62 -21.34 0.70
CA LEU A 55 2.13 -20.56 1.81
C LEU A 55 3.63 -20.33 1.69
N LYS A 56 4.08 -19.16 2.13
CA LYS A 56 5.49 -18.80 2.22
C LYS A 56 6.14 -19.45 3.43
N LEU A 57 7.45 -19.67 3.38
CA LEU A 57 8.19 -20.27 4.48
C LEU A 57 8.13 -19.45 5.77
N ASN A 58 8.06 -18.11 5.69
CA ASN A 58 7.87 -17.25 6.85
C ASN A 58 6.45 -17.32 7.46
N GLU A 59 5.45 -17.74 6.69
CA GLU A 59 4.09 -17.99 7.18
C GLU A 59 3.98 -19.36 7.86
N GLN A 60 4.66 -20.37 7.31
CA GLN A 60 4.68 -21.74 7.85
C GLN A 60 5.60 -21.88 9.06
N PHE A 61 6.76 -21.22 9.04
CA PHE A 61 7.79 -21.29 10.08
C PHE A 61 8.20 -19.89 10.57
N PRO A 62 7.29 -19.12 11.18
CA PRO A 62 7.54 -17.73 11.54
C PRO A 62 8.72 -17.54 12.51
N ASN A 63 9.02 -18.55 13.34
CA ASN A 63 10.15 -18.51 14.29
C ASN A 63 11.52 -18.65 13.61
N ASN A 64 11.58 -19.12 12.36
CA ASN A 64 12.82 -19.35 11.63
C ASN A 64 13.25 -18.15 10.77
N TYR A 65 12.39 -17.13 10.64
CA TYR A 65 12.62 -15.99 9.78
C TYR A 65 12.43 -14.69 10.55
N ILE A 66 13.25 -13.69 10.22
CA ILE A 66 13.12 -12.36 10.81
C ILE A 66 11.77 -11.79 10.37
N THR A 67 10.92 -11.46 11.34
CA THR A 67 9.63 -10.82 11.06
C THR A 67 9.90 -9.51 10.33
N GLN A 68 9.63 -9.48 9.03
CA GLN A 68 9.59 -8.23 8.30
C GLN A 68 8.46 -7.43 8.94
N GLN A 69 8.80 -6.35 9.65
CA GLN A 69 7.81 -5.49 10.26
C GLN A 69 6.97 -4.94 9.12
N VAL A 70 5.82 -5.56 8.87
CA VAL A 70 4.73 -4.90 8.19
C VAL A 70 4.48 -3.67 9.05
N VAL A 71 4.86 -2.50 8.54
CA VAL A 71 4.62 -1.24 9.23
C VAL A 71 3.11 -1.16 9.38
N ALA A 72 2.62 -1.54 10.56
CA ALA A 72 1.22 -1.45 10.87
C ALA A 72 0.87 0.04 10.77
N THR A 73 0.01 0.39 9.82
CA THR A 73 -0.45 1.77 9.63
C THR A 73 -1.21 2.28 10.86
N LYS A 74 -1.65 1.37 11.73
CA LYS A 74 -2.30 1.64 13.01
C LYS A 74 -1.50 1.05 14.17
N SER A 75 -1.38 1.80 15.26
CA SER A 75 -0.83 1.30 16.51
C SER A 75 -1.78 0.29 17.17
N ARG A 76 -1.26 -0.54 18.07
CA ARG A 76 -2.09 -1.50 18.84
C ARG A 76 -3.15 -0.77 19.65
N GLU A 77 -2.82 0.39 20.19
CA GLU A 77 -3.73 1.26 20.95
C GLU A 77 -4.88 1.76 20.05
N GLN A 78 -4.59 2.17 18.82
CA GLN A 78 -5.61 2.60 17.86
C GLN A 78 -6.55 1.44 17.49
N VAL A 79 -6.01 0.25 17.23
CA VAL A 79 -6.83 -0.94 16.94
C VAL A 79 -7.71 -1.29 18.14
N ASN A 80 -7.19 -1.23 19.36
CA ASN A 80 -7.97 -1.50 20.57
C ASN A 80 -9.07 -0.45 20.80
N ALA A 81 -8.79 0.83 20.51
CA ALA A 81 -9.78 1.90 20.60
C ALA A 81 -10.91 1.69 19.58
N GLU A 82 -10.57 1.36 18.33
CA GLU A 82 -11.55 1.07 17.27
C GLU A 82 -12.40 -0.17 17.61
N LEU A 83 -11.78 -1.23 18.14
CA LEU A 83 -12.50 -2.43 18.57
C LEU A 83 -13.46 -2.13 19.72
N ALA A 84 -13.01 -1.38 20.73
CA ALA A 84 -13.86 -0.97 21.85
C ALA A 84 -15.04 -0.11 21.38
N GLU A 85 -14.82 0.78 20.41
CA GLU A 85 -15.88 1.56 19.80
C GLU A 85 -16.86 0.71 18.99
N ALA A 86 -16.38 -0.23 18.17
CA ALA A 86 -17.23 -1.14 17.42
C ALA A 86 -18.12 -1.98 18.34
N VAL A 87 -17.56 -2.48 19.44
CA VAL A 87 -18.32 -3.20 20.47
C VAL A 87 -19.35 -2.29 21.15
N ARG A 88 -18.95 -1.09 21.58
CA ARG A 88 -19.84 -0.12 22.24
C ARG A 88 -21.02 0.30 21.35
N THR A 89 -20.78 0.45 20.05
CA THR A 89 -21.80 0.87 19.07
C THR A 89 -22.58 -0.30 18.46
N GLY A 90 -22.18 -1.54 18.77
CA GLY A 90 -22.75 -2.75 18.20
C GLY A 90 -22.45 -2.92 16.71
N ASN A 91 -21.45 -2.21 16.17
CA ASN A 91 -20.95 -2.35 14.80
C ASN A 91 -20.05 -3.60 14.65
N VAL A 92 -20.54 -4.72 15.16
CA VAL A 92 -19.88 -6.03 15.12
C VAL A 92 -20.84 -6.97 14.42
N SER A 93 -20.40 -7.56 13.31
CA SER A 93 -21.18 -8.60 12.61
C SER A 93 -21.23 -9.87 13.45
N SER A 94 -22.40 -10.48 13.57
CA SER A 94 -22.60 -11.69 14.38
C SER A 94 -23.33 -12.77 13.60
N GLY A 95 -22.78 -13.99 13.62
CA GLY A 95 -23.36 -15.17 12.98
C GLY A 95 -23.27 -15.16 11.44
N GLU A 96 -23.99 -16.08 10.82
CA GLU A 96 -23.98 -16.30 9.36
C GLU A 96 -24.81 -15.26 8.58
N SER A 97 -25.69 -14.53 9.26
CA SER A 97 -26.54 -13.51 8.62
C SER A 97 -25.77 -12.27 8.16
N GLY A 98 -24.55 -12.07 8.67
CA GLY A 98 -23.73 -10.88 8.42
C GLY A 98 -24.26 -9.60 9.08
N LEU A 99 -25.43 -9.66 9.73
CA LEU A 99 -26.07 -8.54 10.40
C LEU A 99 -25.25 -8.08 11.61
N LYS A 100 -25.21 -6.77 11.82
CA LYS A 100 -24.55 -6.16 12.97
C LYS A 100 -25.38 -6.33 14.23
N LEU A 101 -24.72 -6.37 15.38
CA LEU A 101 -25.40 -6.52 16.66
C LEU A 101 -26.37 -5.37 16.97
N ASN A 102 -26.06 -4.15 16.53
CA ASN A 102 -26.96 -3.01 16.67
C ASN A 102 -28.18 -3.05 15.74
N GLU A 103 -28.10 -3.80 14.64
CA GLU A 103 -29.25 -4.05 13.74
C GLU A 103 -30.15 -5.14 14.32
N GLN A 104 -29.55 -6.19 14.91
CA GLN A 104 -30.29 -7.29 15.53
C GLN A 104 -30.91 -6.90 16.88
N PHE A 105 -30.19 -6.13 17.69
CA PHE A 105 -30.59 -5.75 19.04
C PHE A 105 -30.48 -4.24 19.27
N PRO A 106 -31.25 -3.41 18.54
CA PRO A 106 -31.13 -1.95 18.59
C PRO A 106 -31.38 -1.36 19.99
N GLN A 107 -32.13 -2.04 20.85
CA GLN A 107 -32.39 -1.61 22.22
C GLN A 107 -31.15 -1.71 23.14
N ASN A 108 -30.16 -2.52 22.77
CA ASN A 108 -28.97 -2.78 23.58
C ASN A 108 -27.81 -1.82 23.26
N TYR A 109 -27.96 -0.97 22.24
CA TYR A 109 -26.91 -0.10 21.74
C TYR A 109 -27.38 1.34 21.64
N PRO A 110 -26.49 2.33 21.82
CA PRO A 110 -26.85 3.73 21.66
C PRO A 110 -27.34 3.99 20.23
N ALA A 111 -28.41 4.80 20.12
CA ALA A 111 -28.94 5.24 18.84
C ALA A 111 -27.81 5.82 17.99
N GLN A 112 -27.49 5.13 16.90
CA GLN A 112 -26.49 5.58 15.95
C GLN A 112 -27.08 6.81 15.25
N HIS A 113 -26.46 7.96 15.44
CA HIS A 113 -26.67 9.08 14.54
C HIS A 113 -26.09 8.62 13.22
N GLN A 114 -26.93 8.12 12.31
CA GLN A 114 -26.56 8.09 10.91
C GLN A 114 -26.16 9.51 10.60
N MET A 115 -24.87 9.77 10.40
CA MET A 115 -24.43 11.07 9.96
C MET A 115 -25.23 11.32 8.69
N ALA A 116 -26.15 12.30 8.76
CA ALA A 116 -26.97 12.68 7.64
C ALA A 116 -26.02 13.23 6.58
N ASN A 117 -25.51 12.34 5.75
CA ASN A 117 -24.65 12.67 4.64
C ASN A 117 -25.55 13.37 3.63
N LYS A 118 -25.55 14.71 3.72
CA LYS A 118 -26.31 15.68 2.94
C LYS A 118 -27.80 15.77 3.28
N SER A 119 -28.28 17.01 3.51
CA SER A 119 -29.73 17.26 3.59
C SER A 119 -30.37 17.12 2.21
N ARG A 120 -31.69 16.90 2.16
CA ARG A 120 -32.44 16.82 0.90
C ARG A 120 -32.26 18.08 0.04
N GLU A 121 -32.07 19.24 0.67
CA GLU A 121 -31.81 20.52 0.03
C GLU A 121 -30.43 20.55 -0.63
N GLN A 122 -29.40 20.01 0.04
CA GLN A 122 -28.06 19.90 -0.54
C GLN A 122 -28.03 18.93 -1.74
N VAL A 123 -28.76 17.81 -1.65
CA VAL A 123 -28.91 16.86 -2.78
C VAL A 123 -29.62 17.53 -3.96
N LYS A 124 -30.66 18.34 -3.71
CA LYS A 124 -31.36 19.10 -4.76
C LYS A 124 -30.47 20.16 -5.41
N ALA A 125 -29.66 20.87 -4.62
CA ALA A 125 -28.73 21.87 -5.14
C ALA A 125 -27.66 21.24 -6.03
N GLU A 126 -27.06 20.13 -5.61
CA GLU A 126 -26.08 19.37 -6.38
C GLU A 126 -26.67 18.78 -7.66
N LEU A 127 -27.92 18.30 -7.61
CA LEU A 127 -28.63 17.83 -8.81
C LEU A 127 -28.89 18.98 -9.79
N ALA A 128 -29.30 20.15 -9.31
CA ALA A 128 -29.50 21.33 -10.16
C ALA A 128 -28.19 21.81 -10.79
N GLU A 129 -27.08 21.75 -10.05
CA GLU A 129 -25.73 22.04 -10.55
C GLU A 129 -25.28 21.00 -11.58
N ALA A 130 -25.53 19.71 -11.35
CA ALA A 130 -25.22 18.66 -12.32
C ALA A 130 -26.00 18.83 -13.63
N ILE A 131 -27.29 19.23 -13.54
CA ILE A 131 -28.14 19.52 -14.69
C ILE A 131 -27.61 20.75 -15.45
N SER A 132 -27.28 21.84 -14.74
CA SER A 132 -26.81 23.08 -15.38
C SER A 132 -25.41 22.94 -16.01
N THR A 133 -24.56 22.10 -15.44
CA THR A 133 -23.22 21.81 -15.96
C THR A 133 -23.20 20.67 -16.99
N GLY A 134 -24.35 20.07 -17.31
CA GLY A 134 -24.47 18.98 -18.28
C GLY A 134 -23.86 17.64 -17.82
N LYS A 135 -23.45 17.52 -16.55
CA LYS A 135 -22.75 16.34 -16.00
C LYS A 135 -23.66 15.13 -15.80
N VAL A 136 -24.98 15.28 -15.92
CA VAL A 136 -25.96 14.19 -15.72
C VAL A 136 -25.84 13.09 -16.78
N TYR A 137 -25.40 13.41 -18.00
CA TYR A 137 -25.32 12.46 -19.12
C TYR A 137 -23.95 11.81 -19.32
N ALA A 138 -22.92 12.24 -18.58
CA ALA A 138 -21.54 11.78 -18.77
C ALA A 138 -21.29 10.31 -18.34
N TYR A 139 -22.32 9.57 -17.91
CA TYR A 139 -22.19 8.19 -17.41
C TYR A 139 -22.89 7.13 -18.28
N ILE A 140 -23.44 7.50 -19.45
CA ILE A 140 -24.14 6.56 -20.35
C ILE A 140 -23.24 6.12 -21.53
N GLU A 141 -22.07 6.73 -21.73
CA GLU A 141 -21.10 6.30 -22.74
C GLU A 141 -19.80 5.82 -22.08
N ALA A 142 -19.79 4.55 -21.66
CA ALA A 142 -18.59 3.72 -21.45
C ALA A 142 -18.96 2.24 -21.62
#